data_AF-A0A9D7MN17-F1
#
_entry.id   AF-A0A9D7MN17-F1
#
_cell.length_a   1.000
_cell.length_b   1.000
_cell.length_c   1.000
_cell.angle_alpha   90.00
_cell.angle_beta   90.00
_cell.angle_gamma   90.00
#
_symmetry.space_group_name_H-M   'P 1'
#
loop_
_entity.id
_entity.type
_entity.pdbx_description
1 polymer ?
#
loop_
_entity_poly.entity_id
_entity_poly.type
_entity_poly.pdbx_seq_one_letter_code
_entity_poly.pdbx_strand_id
1 'polypeptide(L)'
;MKCIVHFCLTLTIVASLSAATMANSNDEPGSRNNYISNERCATVEYNRRQMERYPEFKTKREAIERFTRGYETTDNLLVTIPVVFHIIWNQPDQNISEAQIQSQLDVMNKDFARLNADTVNTPAPFKPLGTNTQIQFCLAQRTPDNQPTNGITRTQTNVVSYARTDTNMYYTSLGGIDILDRDRYMNCCGKFHG
;
A
#
# COMPACT_ATOMS: atom_id res chain seq x y z
N MET A 1 -6.46 -13.82 -28.26
CA MET A 1 -6.18 -13.89 -29.70
C MET A 1 -5.00 -12.99 -30.01
N LYS A 2 -3.95 -13.60 -30.60
CA LYS A 2 -2.77 -13.05 -31.30
C LYS A 2 -1.81 -12.20 -30.44
N CYS A 3 -0.59 -12.63 -30.08
CA CYS A 3 0.56 -13.22 -30.79
C CYS A 3 1.51 -12.22 -31.46
N ILE A 4 2.78 -12.27 -31.02
CA ILE A 4 4.05 -12.07 -31.77
C ILE A 4 4.35 -10.58 -32.07
N VAL A 5 5.52 -10.03 -31.72
CA VAL A 5 6.78 -10.19 -32.47
C VAL A 5 8.03 -10.22 -31.57
N HIS A 6 8.83 -11.26 -31.79
CA HIS A 6 10.24 -11.43 -31.43
C HIS A 6 11.10 -10.52 -32.32
N PHE A 7 12.04 -9.76 -31.75
CA PHE A 7 13.27 -9.43 -32.49
C PHE A 7 14.45 -9.33 -31.55
N CYS A 8 15.31 -10.34 -31.65
CA CYS A 8 16.63 -10.45 -31.06
C CYS A 8 17.62 -9.93 -32.10
N LEU A 9 18.56 -9.05 -31.72
CA LEU A 9 19.89 -9.07 -32.33
C LEU A 9 20.92 -8.45 -31.37
N THR A 10 22.01 -9.19 -31.23
CA THR A 10 23.15 -9.04 -30.33
C THR A 10 24.15 -7.97 -30.78
N LEU A 11 24.86 -7.35 -29.83
CA LEU A 11 26.20 -6.81 -30.05
C LEU A 11 27.11 -7.10 -28.84
N THR A 12 28.39 -7.32 -29.14
CA THR A 12 29.34 -8.18 -28.44
C THR A 12 30.59 -7.42 -27.94
N ILE A 13 31.14 -7.87 -26.79
CA ILE A 13 32.56 -7.89 -26.33
C ILE A 13 33.14 -6.49 -25.97
N VAL A 14 34.01 -6.22 -24.97
CA VAL A 14 35.23 -6.89 -24.45
C VAL A 14 35.50 -6.50 -22.98
N ALA A 15 36.22 -7.39 -22.27
CA ALA A 15 36.68 -7.36 -20.89
C ALA A 15 37.77 -6.32 -20.52
N SER A 16 37.89 -5.99 -19.23
CA SER A 16 39.16 -6.06 -18.46
C SER A 16 39.02 -5.78 -16.95
N LEU A 17 39.69 -6.65 -16.17
CA LEU A 17 40.32 -6.52 -14.83
C LEU A 17 40.75 -5.07 -14.50
N SER A 18 40.80 -4.49 -13.30
CA SER A 18 40.86 -4.85 -11.87
C SER A 18 40.72 -3.49 -11.12
N ALA A 19 40.16 -3.37 -9.91
CA ALA A 19 40.83 -3.63 -8.64
C ALA A 19 39.81 -3.46 -7.50
N ALA A 20 39.79 -4.40 -6.56
CA ALA A 20 39.08 -4.25 -5.30
C ALA A 20 39.86 -3.27 -4.40
N THR A 21 39.19 -2.24 -3.90
CA THR A 21 39.65 -1.47 -2.74
C THR A 21 38.61 -1.67 -1.64
N MET A 22 39.02 -2.28 -0.53
CA MET A 22 38.24 -2.33 0.69
C MET A 22 38.29 -0.95 1.35
N ALA A 23 37.16 -0.26 1.44
CA ALA A 23 37.01 0.90 2.31
C ALA A 23 36.27 0.48 3.57
N ASN A 24 37.01 0.57 4.67
CA ASN A 24 36.68 0.24 6.04
C ASN A 24 35.61 1.17 6.63
N SER A 25 34.86 0.63 7.59
CA SER A 25 33.82 1.27 8.40
C SER A 25 34.24 2.59 9.04
N ASN A 26 33.35 3.59 9.02
CA ASN A 26 33.16 4.62 10.06
C ASN A 26 31.85 5.40 9.75
N ASP A 27 30.71 4.95 10.28
CA ASP A 27 29.49 5.78 10.32
C ASP A 27 29.65 6.83 11.42
N GLU A 28 30.05 8.05 11.04
CA GLU A 28 29.86 9.24 11.88
C GLU A 28 28.42 9.78 11.72
N PRO A 29 27.86 10.40 12.78
CA PRO A 29 26.46 10.83 12.79
C PRO A 29 26.28 12.03 11.84
N GLY A 30 25.88 11.72 10.61
CA GLY A 30 25.60 12.68 9.56
C GLY A 30 24.55 13.71 9.98
N SER A 31 25.00 14.97 9.95
CA SER A 31 24.23 16.21 9.93
C SER A 31 22.79 16.03 9.43
N ARG A 32 21.81 16.46 10.23
CA ARG A 32 20.41 16.60 9.83
C ARG A 32 20.29 17.69 8.76
N ASN A 33 20.65 17.34 7.53
CA ASN A 33 20.23 18.11 6.38
C ASN A 33 18.71 18.16 6.41
N ASN A 34 18.20 19.38 6.45
CA ASN A 34 16.81 19.75 6.36
C ASN A 34 16.30 19.40 4.95
N TYR A 35 16.20 18.10 4.67
CA TYR A 35 15.35 17.60 3.63
C TYR A 35 13.95 17.89 4.16
N ILE A 36 13.25 18.84 3.55
CA ILE A 36 11.80 18.93 3.73
C ILE A 36 11.29 17.58 3.26
N SER A 37 11.12 16.66 4.20
CA SER A 37 10.53 15.37 3.95
C SER A 37 9.11 15.70 3.53
N ASN A 38 8.86 15.65 2.22
CA ASN A 38 7.55 15.36 1.69
C ASN A 38 7.18 13.97 2.22
N GLU A 39 6.83 13.88 3.51
CA GLU A 39 6.41 12.65 4.14
C GLU A 39 5.15 12.22 3.40
N ARG A 40 5.26 11.24 2.49
CA ARG A 40 4.12 10.77 1.69
C ARG A 40 3.16 9.91 2.50
N CYS A 41 3.65 9.31 3.59
CA CYS A 41 2.86 8.49 4.51
C CYS A 41 2.91 9.04 5.95
N ALA A 42 1.77 9.10 6.64
CA ALA A 42 1.66 9.61 8.02
C ALA A 42 1.58 8.48 9.06
N THR A 43 1.75 7.22 8.66
CA THR A 43 1.58 6.05 9.54
C THR A 43 2.52 6.05 10.74
N VAL A 44 3.77 6.51 10.56
CA VAL A 44 4.76 6.61 11.67
C VAL A 44 4.31 7.64 12.69
N GLU A 45 3.99 8.85 12.22
CA GLU A 45 3.53 9.95 13.07
C GLU A 45 2.21 9.60 13.78
N TYR A 46 1.26 9.00 13.05
CA TYR A 46 0.01 8.52 13.64
C TYR A 46 0.27 7.47 14.71
N ASN A 47 1.10 6.45 14.43
CA ASN A 47 1.46 5.43 15.43
C ASN A 47 2.11 6.04 16.67
N ARG A 48 3.03 6.98 16.49
CA ARG A 48 3.70 7.67 17.61
C ARG A 48 2.67 8.38 18.51
N ARG A 49 1.74 9.14 17.91
CA ARG A 49 0.64 9.78 18.66
C ARG A 49 -0.25 8.78 19.39
N GLN A 50 -0.56 7.64 18.77
CA GLN A 50 -1.36 6.60 19.44
C GLN A 50 -0.61 6.01 20.65
N MET A 51 0.69 5.72 20.52
CA MET A 51 1.51 5.21 21.62
C MET A 51 1.64 6.21 22.79
N GLU A 52 1.68 7.51 22.50
CA GLU A 52 1.74 8.57 23.52
C GLU A 52 0.41 8.79 24.23
N ARG A 53 -0.70 8.71 23.48
CA ARG A 53 -2.03 9.02 24.00
C ARG A 53 -2.71 7.85 24.70
N TYR A 54 -2.42 6.62 24.28
CA TYR A 54 -3.14 5.41 24.70
C TYR A 54 -2.14 4.35 25.20
N PRO A 55 -1.86 4.26 26.51
CA PRO A 55 -0.94 3.26 27.05
C PRO A 55 -1.30 1.83 26.66
N GLU A 56 -2.59 1.51 26.57
CA GLU A 56 -3.11 0.21 26.14
C GLU A 56 -2.77 -0.12 24.68
N PHE A 57 -2.59 0.89 23.81
CA PHE A 57 -2.17 0.68 22.43
C PHE A 57 -0.76 0.09 22.39
N LYS A 58 0.14 0.59 23.25
CA LYS A 58 1.51 0.06 23.38
C LYS A 58 1.49 -1.41 23.80
N THR A 59 0.72 -1.74 24.85
CA THR A 59 0.61 -3.11 25.35
C THR A 59 0.01 -4.06 24.32
N LYS A 60 -1.05 -3.64 23.61
CA LYS A 60 -1.65 -4.44 22.52
C LYS A 60 -0.65 -4.70 21.39
N ARG A 61 0.13 -3.69 21.01
CA ARG A 61 1.14 -3.82 19.96
C ARG A 61 2.24 -4.80 20.36
N GLU A 62 2.76 -4.68 21.59
CA GLU A 62 3.74 -5.64 22.13
C GLU A 62 3.19 -7.08 22.20
N ALA A 63 1.91 -7.24 22.52
CA ALA A 63 1.24 -8.54 22.51
C ALA A 63 1.14 -9.13 21.09
N ILE A 64 0.79 -8.30 20.09
CA ILE A 64 0.77 -8.72 18.68
C ILE A 64 2.16 -9.15 18.22
N GLU A 65 3.20 -8.35 18.49
CA GLU A 65 4.58 -8.70 18.13
C GLU A 65 5.04 -10.00 18.81
N ARG A 66 4.62 -10.26 20.05
CA ARG A 66 4.92 -11.51 20.73
C ARG A 66 4.20 -12.69 20.10
N PHE A 67 2.94 -12.50 19.73
CA PHE A 67 2.13 -13.51 19.07
C PHE A 67 2.70 -13.87 17.68
N THR A 68 3.05 -12.88 16.87
CA THR A 68 3.52 -13.09 15.48
C THR A 68 4.90 -13.75 15.39
N ARG A 69 5.77 -13.58 16.40
CA ARG A 69 7.10 -14.22 16.43
C ARG A 69 7.06 -15.75 16.39
N GLY A 70 5.99 -16.36 16.90
CA GLY A 70 5.80 -17.82 16.88
C GLY A 70 4.80 -18.28 15.83
N TYR A 71 4.34 -17.38 14.96
CA TYR A 71 3.35 -17.71 13.95
C TYR A 71 4.04 -18.31 12.73
N GLU A 72 4.03 -19.64 12.67
CA GLU A 72 4.45 -20.39 11.49
C GLU A 72 3.23 -20.62 10.59
N THR A 73 3.29 -20.14 9.35
CA THR A 73 2.25 -20.43 8.35
C THR A 73 2.67 -21.66 7.55
N THR A 74 1.85 -22.71 7.58
CA THR A 74 2.08 -23.93 6.78
C THR A 74 1.39 -23.87 5.42
N ASP A 75 0.52 -22.88 5.22
CA ASP A 75 -0.46 -22.90 4.15
C ASP A 75 -0.15 -21.79 3.13
N ASN A 76 0.35 -22.18 1.96
CA ASN A 76 0.44 -21.31 0.79
C ASN A 76 -0.92 -21.20 0.09
N LEU A 77 -1.92 -20.72 0.83
CA LEU A 77 -3.27 -20.50 0.30
C LEU A 77 -3.40 -19.11 -0.30
N LEU A 78 -4.09 -19.01 -1.43
CA LEU A 78 -4.48 -17.74 -2.02
C LEU A 78 -5.51 -17.05 -1.12
N VAL A 79 -5.15 -15.89 -0.57
CA VAL A 79 -6.02 -15.05 0.26
C VAL A 79 -6.62 -13.94 -0.59
N THR A 80 -7.94 -13.97 -0.78
CA THR A 80 -8.67 -12.90 -1.48
C THR A 80 -9.25 -11.92 -0.49
N ILE A 81 -8.82 -10.66 -0.56
CA ILE A 81 -9.26 -9.56 0.30
C ILE A 81 -10.30 -8.71 -0.44
N PRO A 82 -11.54 -8.63 0.05
CA PRO A 82 -12.56 -7.71 -0.48
C PRO A 82 -12.20 -6.26 -0.14
N VAL A 83 -12.09 -5.41 -1.16
CA VAL A 83 -11.75 -3.99 -1.03
C VAL A 83 -12.97 -3.13 -1.31
N VAL A 84 -13.16 -2.10 -0.50
CA VAL A 84 -14.20 -1.08 -0.69
C VAL A 84 -13.53 0.27 -0.82
N PHE A 85 -13.72 0.94 -1.95
CA PHE A 85 -13.21 2.29 -2.19
C PHE A 85 -14.25 3.33 -1.81
N HIS A 86 -13.90 4.17 -0.84
CA HIS A 86 -14.74 5.28 -0.41
C HIS A 86 -14.18 6.59 -0.98
N ILE A 87 -14.79 7.06 -2.07
CA ILE A 87 -14.40 8.28 -2.77
C ILE A 87 -15.11 9.46 -2.12
N ILE A 88 -14.36 10.28 -1.39
CA ILE A 88 -14.88 11.45 -0.69
C ILE A 88 -14.42 12.69 -1.44
N TRP A 89 -15.37 13.50 -1.93
CA TRP A 89 -15.05 14.59 -2.87
C TRP A 89 -15.77 15.89 -2.49
N ASN A 90 -15.12 17.03 -2.72
CA ASN A 90 -15.73 18.35 -2.61
C ASN A 90 -15.84 19.03 -3.97
N GLN A 91 -14.78 18.89 -4.78
CA GLN A 91 -14.71 19.39 -6.15
C GLN A 91 -14.83 18.23 -7.16
N PRO A 92 -15.36 18.46 -8.37
CA PRO A 92 -15.63 17.39 -9.33
C PRO A 92 -14.40 16.57 -9.76
N ASP A 93 -13.23 17.19 -9.82
CA ASP A 93 -11.94 16.56 -10.13
C ASP A 93 -11.52 15.49 -9.10
N GLN A 94 -12.03 15.60 -7.87
CA GLN A 94 -11.77 14.65 -6.78
C GLN A 94 -12.64 13.40 -6.88
N ASN A 95 -13.69 13.44 -7.71
CA ASN A 95 -14.60 12.33 -7.95
C ASN A 95 -14.04 11.40 -9.04
N ILE A 96 -12.96 10.70 -8.73
CA ILE A 96 -12.17 9.90 -9.68
C ILE A 96 -12.98 8.80 -10.39
N SER A 97 -12.59 8.47 -11.62
CA SER A 97 -13.28 7.47 -12.43
C SER A 97 -13.11 6.04 -11.88
N GLU A 98 -14.04 5.16 -12.21
CA GLU A 98 -13.90 3.72 -11.89
C GLU A 98 -12.68 3.10 -12.56
N ALA A 99 -12.28 3.60 -13.74
CA ALA A 99 -11.07 3.17 -14.43
C ALA A 99 -9.79 3.48 -13.62
N GLN A 100 -9.73 4.64 -12.95
CA GLN A 100 -8.62 4.98 -12.05
C GLN A 100 -8.61 4.11 -10.79
N ILE A 101 -9.79 3.77 -10.26
CA ILE A 101 -9.90 2.84 -9.12
C ILE A 101 -9.42 1.45 -9.53
N GLN A 102 -9.84 0.97 -10.71
CA GLN A 102 -9.42 -0.32 -11.25
C GLN A 102 -7.92 -0.36 -11.52
N SER A 103 -7.32 0.71 -12.04
CA SER A 103 -5.88 0.73 -12.28
C SER A 103 -5.08 0.62 -10.98
N GLN A 104 -5.54 1.23 -9.88
CA GLN A 104 -4.92 1.06 -8.56
C GLN A 104 -5.05 -0.39 -8.07
N LEU A 105 -6.22 -1.00 -8.24
CA LEU A 105 -6.43 -2.41 -7.87
C LEU A 105 -5.53 -3.36 -8.69
N ASP A 106 -5.37 -3.09 -9.98
CA ASP A 106 -4.50 -3.87 -10.87
C ASP A 106 -3.02 -3.76 -10.47
N VAL A 107 -2.57 -2.56 -10.10
CA VAL A 107 -1.21 -2.34 -9.59
C VAL A 107 -1.00 -3.09 -8.27
N MET A 108 -1.95 -2.99 -7.32
CA MET A 108 -1.86 -3.74 -6.06
C MET A 108 -1.74 -5.25 -6.30
N ASN A 109 -2.58 -5.81 -7.18
CA ASN A 109 -2.52 -7.23 -7.50
C ASN A 109 -1.18 -7.62 -8.17
N LYS A 110 -0.64 -6.78 -9.04
CA LYS A 110 0.69 -7.03 -9.65
C LYS A 110 1.79 -7.01 -8.61
N ASP A 111 1.82 -6.00 -7.74
CA ASP A 111 2.88 -5.83 -6.75
C ASP A 111 2.87 -6.99 -5.72
N PHE A 112 1.68 -7.34 -5.21
CA PHE A 112 1.55 -8.43 -4.23
C PHE A 112 1.79 -9.81 -4.85
N ALA A 113 1.54 -10.00 -6.14
CA ALA A 113 1.87 -11.22 -6.87
C ALA A 113 3.30 -11.24 -7.43
N ARG A 114 4.07 -10.15 -7.28
CA ARG A 114 5.39 -9.95 -7.91
C ARG A 114 5.35 -10.10 -9.44
N LEU A 115 4.27 -9.63 -10.06
CA LEU A 115 4.05 -9.60 -11.51
C LEU A 115 4.31 -8.21 -12.11
N ASN A 116 4.79 -7.27 -11.31
CA ASN A 116 5.17 -5.93 -11.74
C ASN A 116 6.45 -5.96 -12.62
N ALA A 117 6.44 -5.19 -13.71
CA ALA A 117 7.49 -5.25 -14.74
C ALA A 117 8.86 -4.76 -14.23
N ASP A 118 8.87 -3.87 -13.24
CA ASP A 118 10.05 -3.30 -12.61
C ASP A 118 10.71 -4.25 -11.59
N THR A 119 10.19 -5.46 -11.36
CA THR A 119 10.87 -6.52 -10.59
C THR A 119 12.29 -6.78 -11.09
N VAL A 120 12.56 -6.56 -12.39
CA VAL A 120 13.89 -6.65 -13.01
C VAL A 120 14.91 -5.69 -12.40
N ASN A 121 14.46 -4.56 -11.85
CA ASN A 121 15.26 -3.51 -11.22
C ASN A 121 15.65 -3.84 -9.78
N THR A 122 15.12 -4.93 -9.20
CA THR A 122 15.54 -5.39 -7.86
C THR A 122 17.05 -5.68 -7.87
N PRO A 123 17.87 -5.09 -6.97
CA PRO A 123 19.30 -5.39 -6.93
C PRO A 123 19.57 -6.88 -6.74
N ALA A 124 20.61 -7.40 -7.39
CA ALA A 124 20.90 -8.84 -7.44
C ALA A 124 20.90 -9.55 -6.06
N PRO A 125 21.49 -8.96 -4.98
CA PRO A 125 21.46 -9.58 -3.65
C PRO A 125 20.04 -9.76 -3.08
N PHE A 126 19.07 -8.93 -3.51
CA PHE A 126 17.71 -8.94 -2.98
C PHE A 126 16.71 -9.67 -3.90
N LYS A 127 17.09 -10.02 -5.12
CA LYS A 127 16.22 -10.75 -6.06
C LYS A 127 15.61 -12.02 -5.45
N PRO A 128 16.37 -12.87 -4.72
CA PRO A 128 15.83 -14.09 -4.12
C PRO A 128 14.85 -13.86 -2.96
N LEU A 129 14.86 -12.67 -2.35
CA LEU A 129 14.01 -12.36 -1.19
C LEU A 129 12.60 -11.93 -1.57
N GLY A 130 12.41 -11.45 -2.80
CA GLY A 130 11.09 -11.05 -3.23
C GLY A 130 10.26 -12.24 -3.70
N THR A 131 9.01 -12.29 -3.26
CA THR A 131 8.12 -13.43 -3.46
C THR A 131 6.72 -13.00 -3.92
N ASN A 132 5.95 -13.95 -4.44
CA ASN A 132 4.50 -13.81 -4.59
C ASN A 132 3.87 -14.05 -3.21
N THR A 133 3.16 -13.06 -2.69
CA THR A 133 2.54 -13.09 -1.35
C THR A 133 1.31 -13.98 -1.26
N GLN A 134 0.78 -14.47 -2.39
CA GLN A 134 -0.51 -15.17 -2.47
C GLN A 134 -1.68 -14.35 -1.90
N ILE A 135 -1.58 -13.02 -1.95
CA ILE A 135 -2.68 -12.11 -1.62
C ILE A 135 -3.23 -11.54 -2.92
N GLN A 136 -4.55 -11.60 -3.07
CA GLN A 136 -5.30 -11.01 -4.16
C GLN A 136 -6.34 -10.03 -3.62
N PHE A 137 -6.53 -8.92 -4.30
CA PHE A 137 -7.54 -7.92 -3.99
C PHE A 137 -8.64 -7.93 -5.05
N CYS A 138 -9.89 -7.84 -4.62
CA CYS A 138 -11.03 -7.66 -5.50
C CYS A 138 -11.98 -6.61 -4.94
N LEU A 139 -12.71 -5.89 -5.81
CA LEU A 139 -13.80 -5.04 -5.35
C LEU A 139 -14.86 -5.90 -4.65
N ALA A 140 -15.31 -5.44 -3.49
CA ALA A 140 -16.40 -6.08 -2.77
C ALA A 140 -17.65 -6.16 -3.66
N GLN A 141 -18.26 -7.33 -3.73
CA GLN A 141 -19.48 -7.55 -4.52
C GLN A 141 -20.76 -7.52 -3.66
N ARG A 142 -20.60 -7.49 -2.34
CA ARG A 142 -21.70 -7.47 -1.37
C ARG A 142 -21.43 -6.52 -0.21
N THR A 143 -22.45 -5.80 0.23
CA THR A 143 -22.44 -4.99 1.46
C THR A 143 -22.53 -5.89 2.70
N PRO A 144 -22.36 -5.35 3.93
CA PRO A 144 -22.54 -6.12 5.16
C PRO A 144 -23.93 -6.77 5.26
N ASP A 145 -24.97 -6.08 4.77
CA ASP A 145 -26.37 -6.55 4.69
C ASP A 145 -26.64 -7.47 3.48
N ASN A 146 -25.58 -8.01 2.87
CA ASN A 146 -25.61 -8.96 1.76
C ASN A 146 -26.23 -8.43 0.45
N GLN A 147 -26.39 -7.11 0.32
CA GLN A 147 -26.89 -6.47 -0.90
C GLN A 147 -25.80 -6.38 -1.98
N PRO A 148 -26.12 -6.53 -3.27
CA PRO A 148 -25.15 -6.33 -4.36
C PRO A 148 -24.52 -4.93 -4.34
N THR A 149 -23.21 -4.85 -4.60
CA THR A 149 -22.47 -3.59 -4.77
C THR A 149 -21.34 -3.77 -5.77
N ASN A 150 -20.83 -2.66 -6.32
CA ASN A 150 -19.60 -2.63 -7.10
C ASN A 150 -18.35 -2.34 -6.23
N GLY A 151 -18.50 -2.24 -4.91
CA GLY A 151 -17.39 -1.99 -3.98
C GLY A 151 -16.88 -0.55 -3.98
N ILE A 152 -17.66 0.38 -4.56
CA ILE A 152 -17.29 1.80 -4.64
C ILE A 152 -18.41 2.64 -4.05
N THR A 153 -18.09 3.51 -3.10
CA THR A 153 -19.00 4.54 -2.59
C THR A 153 -18.50 5.92 -2.98
N ARG A 154 -19.41 6.85 -3.21
CA ARG A 154 -19.08 8.24 -3.57
C ARG A 154 -19.83 9.19 -2.63
N THR A 155 -19.10 9.96 -1.85
CA THR A 155 -19.65 10.86 -0.83
C THR A 155 -19.19 12.29 -1.10
N GLN A 156 -20.14 13.18 -1.42
CA GLN A 156 -19.84 14.60 -1.51
C GLN A 156 -19.73 15.22 -0.12
N THR A 157 -18.76 16.09 0.11
CA THR A 157 -18.51 16.74 1.39
C THR A 157 -18.17 18.22 1.22
N ASN A 158 -18.46 19.01 2.26
CA ASN A 158 -18.00 20.41 2.37
C ASN A 158 -16.61 20.54 3.01
N VAL A 159 -16.04 19.43 3.51
CA VAL A 159 -14.70 19.42 4.09
C VAL A 159 -13.66 19.62 2.99
N VAL A 160 -12.92 20.73 3.05
CA VAL A 160 -11.93 21.08 2.03
C VAL A 160 -10.73 20.14 2.07
N SER A 161 -10.22 19.83 3.26
CA SER A 161 -9.08 18.93 3.46
C SER A 161 -9.19 18.15 4.76
N TYR A 162 -8.59 16.96 4.78
CA TYR A 162 -8.43 16.16 5.99
C TYR A 162 -6.97 16.20 6.43
N ALA A 163 -6.73 16.34 7.74
CA ALA A 163 -5.39 16.19 8.28
C ALA A 163 -4.95 14.73 8.15
N ARG A 164 -3.70 14.50 7.75
CA ARG A 164 -3.17 13.17 7.43
C ARG A 164 -3.11 12.19 8.61
N THR A 165 -3.27 12.71 9.83
CA THR A 165 -3.22 11.97 11.10
C THR A 165 -4.58 11.94 11.79
N ASP A 166 -5.62 12.47 11.15
CA ASP A 166 -6.98 12.50 11.65
C ASP A 166 -7.79 11.35 11.05
N THR A 167 -8.79 10.91 11.79
CA THR A 167 -9.72 9.83 11.45
C THR A 167 -11.07 10.35 10.95
N ASN A 168 -11.32 11.67 10.91
CA ASN A 168 -12.60 12.26 10.47
C ASN A 168 -13.14 11.70 9.15
N MET A 169 -12.24 11.35 8.22
CA MET A 169 -12.61 10.77 6.92
C MET A 169 -13.36 9.43 7.04
N TYR A 170 -13.21 8.73 8.17
CA TYR A 170 -13.83 7.43 8.46
C TYR A 170 -15.19 7.54 9.15
N TYR A 171 -15.74 8.75 9.28
CA TYR A 171 -17.00 8.99 9.97
C TYR A 171 -17.92 9.93 9.18
N THR A 172 -19.16 9.50 8.92
CA THR A 172 -20.15 10.31 8.20
C THR A 172 -20.45 11.60 8.95
N SER A 173 -20.51 11.55 10.28
CA SER A 173 -20.77 12.70 11.16
C SER A 173 -19.71 13.80 11.09
N LEU A 174 -18.52 13.48 10.58
CA LEU A 174 -17.37 14.39 10.47
C LEU A 174 -17.06 14.75 9.01
N GLY A 175 -18.03 14.56 8.12
CA GLY A 175 -17.95 14.89 6.70
C GLY A 175 -17.29 13.82 5.83
N GLY A 176 -16.90 12.68 6.42
CA GLY A 176 -16.40 11.51 5.71
C GLY A 176 -17.49 10.48 5.43
N ILE A 177 -17.16 9.20 5.62
CA ILE A 177 -18.11 8.09 5.51
C ILE A 177 -17.75 6.99 6.50
N ASP A 178 -18.76 6.43 7.16
CA ASP A 178 -18.58 5.31 8.07
C ASP A 178 -18.03 4.09 7.31
N ILE A 179 -16.91 3.57 7.78
CA ILE A 179 -16.25 2.40 7.19
C ILE A 179 -17.07 1.13 7.39
N LEU A 180 -16.91 0.18 6.47
CA LEU A 180 -17.48 -1.15 6.62
C LEU A 180 -16.67 -2.00 7.61
N ASP A 181 -17.28 -3.09 8.07
CA ASP A 181 -16.69 -4.02 9.04
C ASP A 181 -15.26 -4.43 8.66
N ARG A 182 -14.31 -4.10 9.54
CA ARG A 182 -12.88 -4.28 9.34
C ARG A 182 -12.45 -5.75 9.34
N ASP A 183 -13.28 -6.62 9.90
CA ASP A 183 -13.02 -8.06 9.91
C ASP A 183 -13.39 -8.71 8.55
N ARG A 184 -14.12 -7.98 7.69
CA ARG A 184 -14.63 -8.48 6.40
C ARG A 184 -14.14 -7.70 5.19
N TYR A 185 -13.81 -6.42 5.36
CA TYR A 185 -13.47 -5.52 4.25
C TYR A 185 -12.20 -4.74 4.53
N MET A 186 -11.37 -4.62 3.48
CA MET A 186 -10.33 -3.60 3.43
C MET A 186 -10.94 -2.29 2.94
N ASN A 187 -11.07 -1.33 3.84
CA ASN A 187 -11.61 -0.01 3.53
C ASN A 187 -10.50 0.90 2.98
N CYS A 188 -10.67 1.41 1.76
CA CYS A 188 -9.79 2.39 1.14
C CYS A 188 -10.53 3.74 1.02
N CYS A 189 -10.41 4.57 2.05
CA CYS A 189 -11.00 5.91 2.06
C CYS A 189 -10.00 6.94 1.52
N GLY A 190 -10.47 7.80 0.62
CA GLY A 190 -9.62 8.86 0.10
C GLY A 190 -10.40 10.04 -0.46
N LYS A 191 -9.78 11.21 -0.31
CA LYS A 191 -10.08 12.41 -1.06
C LYS A 191 -8.95 12.63 -2.06
N PHE A 192 -9.22 12.24 -3.30
CA PHE A 192 -8.23 12.20 -4.37
C PHE A 192 -8.16 13.56 -5.08
N HIS A 193 -7.03 13.85 -5.72
CA HIS A 193 -6.89 14.97 -6.63
C HIS A 193 -6.55 14.36 -7.99
N GLY A 194 -7.28 14.77 -9.02
CA GLY A 194 -7.09 14.32 -10.40
C GLY A 194 -5.84 14.89 -11.04
#